data_AF-A0A496A4Q2-F1
#
_entry.id   AF-A0A496A4Q2-F1
#
_cell.length_a   1.000
_cell.length_b   1.000
_cell.length_c   1.000
_cell.angle_alpha   90.00
_cell.angle_beta   90.00
_cell.angle_gamma   90.00
#
_symmetry.space_group_name_H-M   'P 1'
#
loop_
_entity.id
_entity.type
_entity.pdbx_description
1 polymer ?
#
loop_
_entity_poly.entity_id
_entity_poly.type
_entity_poly.pdbx_seq_one_letter_code
_entity_poly.pdbx_strand_id
1 'polypeptide(L)'
;MRFLLIILLLLFSLHASFAQEAENSTEAEQQTTETAEQVKLVSPIGAMVRSAVFPGWGQFYSRSYFRGSLTVLGIGGSVIGALLAQQSFRNRYDAYEDLVWQGFHSEETVLESYEYANQRYKLRTFFMYTGIGIWLYSLIDSYVSANFHNATTLIQSIEQDVQDSEKFGIEMSATPSRLYFGIVKTF
;
A
#
# COMPACT_ATOMS: atom_id res chain seq x y z
N MET A 1 -1.83 -6.64 -28.05
CA MET A 1 -1.44 -7.98 -27.55
C MET A 1 -0.03 -8.03 -26.98
N ARG A 2 1.02 -7.56 -27.69
CA ARG A 2 2.42 -7.57 -27.17
C ARG A 2 2.63 -6.79 -25.85
N PHE A 3 2.01 -5.62 -25.71
CA PHE A 3 2.09 -4.81 -24.47
C PHE A 3 1.44 -5.48 -23.26
N LEU A 4 0.35 -6.23 -23.48
CA LEU A 4 -0.39 -6.90 -22.41
C LEU A 4 0.42 -8.09 -21.86
N LEU A 5 1.15 -8.80 -22.73
CA LEU A 5 2.08 -9.86 -22.34
C LEU A 5 3.26 -9.32 -21.51
N ILE A 6 3.78 -8.14 -21.83
CA ILE A 6 4.90 -7.54 -21.08
C ILE A 6 4.43 -7.14 -19.66
N ILE A 7 3.23 -6.59 -19.52
CA ILE A 7 2.65 -6.23 -18.23
C ILE A 7 2.37 -7.49 -17.39
N LEU A 8 1.84 -8.55 -18.01
CA LEU A 8 1.61 -9.84 -17.34
C LEU A 8 2.93 -10.47 -16.85
N LEU A 9 3.99 -10.36 -17.65
CA LEU A 9 5.31 -10.92 -17.35
C LEU A 9 6.02 -10.13 -16.22
N LEU A 10 5.84 -8.80 -16.17
CA LEU A 10 6.30 -7.95 -15.06
C LEU A 10 5.56 -8.25 -13.75
N LEU A 11 4.26 -8.53 -13.80
CA LEU A 11 3.48 -8.92 -12.63
C LEU A 11 3.86 -10.31 -12.10
N PHE A 12 4.28 -11.23 -12.98
CA PHE A 12 4.76 -12.56 -12.59
C PHE A 12 6.14 -12.51 -11.90
N SER A 13 7.05 -11.64 -12.35
CA SER A 13 8.37 -11.47 -11.71
C SER A 13 8.33 -10.93 -10.28
N LEU A 14 7.25 -10.23 -9.88
CA LEU A 14 7.08 -9.75 -8.51
C LEU A 14 6.79 -10.88 -7.50
N HIS A 15 6.29 -12.03 -7.97
CA HIS A 15 5.98 -13.18 -7.10
C HIS A 15 7.24 -13.98 -6.73
N ALA A 16 8.24 -14.03 -7.61
CA ALA A 16 9.49 -14.76 -7.33
C ALA A 16 10.30 -14.13 -6.19
N SER A 17 10.19 -12.81 -6.00
CA SER A 17 10.88 -12.10 -4.91
C SER A 17 10.21 -12.29 -3.54
N PHE A 18 8.93 -12.71 -3.51
CA PHE A 18 8.16 -12.92 -2.27
C PHE A 18 8.53 -14.21 -1.54
N ALA A 19 9.09 -15.20 -2.24
CA ALA A 19 9.49 -16.48 -1.65
C ALA A 19 10.85 -16.43 -0.94
N GLN A 20 11.68 -15.42 -1.24
CA GLN A 20 13.07 -15.37 -0.78
C GLN A 20 13.29 -14.55 0.51
N GLU A 21 12.28 -13.79 0.96
CA GLU A 21 12.34 -12.98 2.19
C GLU A 21 12.17 -13.82 3.47
N ALA A 22 11.63 -15.04 3.39
CA ALA A 22 11.40 -15.90 4.56
C ALA A 22 12.66 -16.67 5.03
N GLU A 23 13.74 -16.69 4.23
CA GLU A 23 14.90 -17.57 4.48
C GLU A 23 16.22 -16.82 4.70
N ASN A 24 16.29 -15.50 4.42
CA ASN A 24 17.57 -14.76 4.38
C ASN A 24 17.82 -13.81 5.57
N SER A 25 17.14 -13.97 6.70
CA SER A 25 17.34 -13.12 7.89
C SER A 25 18.34 -13.68 8.91
N THR A 26 19.08 -14.73 8.56
CA THR A 26 20.12 -15.31 9.43
C THR A 26 21.47 -15.07 8.79
N GLU A 27 22.16 -14.01 9.23
CA GLU A 27 23.62 -13.75 9.18
C GLU A 27 23.93 -12.28 8.87
N ALA A 28 23.93 -11.44 9.92
CA ALA A 28 24.79 -10.25 9.99
C ALA A 28 24.94 -9.81 11.46
N GLU A 29 26.06 -10.26 12.04
CA GLU A 29 26.88 -9.70 13.12
C GLU A 29 26.29 -9.22 14.46
N GLN A 30 26.82 -9.87 15.49
CA GLN A 30 26.80 -9.54 16.90
C GLN A 30 27.50 -8.21 17.19
N GLN A 31 26.82 -7.35 17.97
CA GLN A 31 27.48 -6.47 18.92
C GLN A 31 26.75 -6.55 20.26
N THR A 32 27.42 -7.20 21.22
CA THR A 32 27.03 -7.26 22.62
C THR A 32 27.05 -5.85 23.22
N THR A 33 25.88 -5.35 23.59
CA THR A 33 25.73 -4.43 24.72
C THR A 33 24.40 -4.80 25.36
N GLU A 34 24.44 -5.30 26.59
CA GLU A 34 23.26 -5.53 27.41
C GLU A 34 22.52 -4.19 27.59
N THR A 35 21.57 -3.94 26.72
CA THR A 35 20.57 -2.88 26.82
C THR A 35 19.27 -3.61 26.50
N ALA A 36 18.36 -3.67 27.47
CA ALA A 36 17.03 -4.25 27.29
C ALA A 36 16.53 -3.90 25.88
N GLU A 37 16.32 -4.93 25.04
CA GLU A 37 16.05 -4.78 23.62
C GLU A 37 14.81 -3.90 23.46
N GLN A 38 15.01 -2.61 23.19
CA GLN A 38 13.90 -1.68 23.12
C GLN A 38 13.12 -1.98 21.84
N VAL A 39 11.94 -2.54 22.02
CA VAL A 39 10.99 -2.83 20.93
C VAL A 39 10.81 -1.57 20.07
N LYS A 40 11.31 -1.62 18.83
CA LYS A 40 11.30 -0.48 17.93
C LYS A 40 9.93 -0.35 17.25
N LEU A 41 9.08 0.51 17.79
CA LEU A 41 7.77 0.82 17.23
C LEU A 41 7.83 1.87 16.11
N VAL A 42 6.86 1.82 15.21
CA VAL A 42 6.68 2.81 14.13
C VAL A 42 5.65 3.86 14.51
N SER A 43 5.82 5.10 14.05
CA SER A 43 4.83 6.16 14.30
C SER A 43 3.63 6.06 13.34
N PRO A 44 2.38 5.87 13.83
CA PRO A 44 1.20 5.79 12.95
C PRO A 44 0.88 7.09 12.22
N ILE A 45 1.00 8.23 12.90
CA ILE A 45 0.86 9.55 12.27
C ILE A 45 2.01 9.77 11.28
N GLY A 46 3.23 9.35 11.62
CA GLY A 46 4.36 9.41 10.71
C GLY A 46 4.16 8.57 9.46
N ALA A 47 3.51 7.40 9.55
CA ALA A 47 3.14 6.59 8.40
C ALA A 47 2.12 7.32 7.51
N MET A 48 1.06 7.87 8.11
CA MET A 48 0.03 8.63 7.41
C MET A 48 0.59 9.84 6.64
N VAL A 49 1.46 10.63 7.28
CA VAL A 49 2.08 11.80 6.63
C VAL A 49 2.93 11.40 5.43
N ARG A 50 3.67 10.29 5.52
CA ARG A 50 4.44 9.77 4.38
C ARG A 50 3.53 9.35 3.22
N SER A 51 2.41 8.68 3.52
CA SER A 51 1.40 8.34 2.50
C SER A 51 0.74 9.58 1.88
N ALA A 52 0.56 10.66 2.65
CA ALA A 52 0.04 11.91 2.12
C ALA A 52 0.99 12.53 1.08
N VAL A 53 2.30 12.49 1.34
CA VAL A 53 3.33 12.98 0.39
C VAL A 53 3.44 12.05 -0.82
N PHE A 54 3.53 10.75 -0.58
CA PHE A 54 3.63 9.74 -1.63
C PHE A 54 2.74 8.54 -1.29
N PRO A 55 1.65 8.30 -2.04
CA PRO A 55 0.68 7.27 -1.71
C PRO A 55 1.34 5.90 -1.64
N GLY A 56 1.13 5.22 -0.52
CA GLY A 56 1.69 3.91 -0.22
C GLY A 56 2.97 3.93 0.61
N TRP A 57 3.70 5.06 0.70
CA TRP A 57 4.96 5.12 1.45
C TRP A 57 4.78 4.79 2.94
N GLY A 58 3.68 5.20 3.57
CA GLY A 58 3.40 4.84 4.96
C GLY A 58 3.27 3.34 5.19
N GLN A 59 2.73 2.59 4.21
CA GLN A 59 2.62 1.13 4.28
C GLN A 59 4.00 0.46 4.14
N PHE A 60 4.89 0.98 3.29
CA PHE A 60 6.29 0.53 3.24
C PHE A 60 7.01 0.80 4.57
N TYR A 61 6.78 1.97 5.17
CA TYR A 61 7.35 2.33 6.47
C TYR A 61 6.87 1.39 7.60
N SER A 62 5.62 0.94 7.57
CA SER A 62 5.07 -0.03 8.53
C SER A 62 5.30 -1.50 8.13
N ARG A 63 6.23 -1.79 7.21
CA ARG A 63 6.52 -3.14 6.68
C ARG A 63 5.33 -3.87 6.04
N SER A 64 4.29 -3.15 5.64
CA SER A 64 3.13 -3.68 4.92
C SER A 64 3.31 -3.52 3.41
N TYR A 65 4.34 -4.15 2.86
CA TYR A 65 4.77 -3.96 1.47
C TYR A 65 3.70 -4.34 0.44
N PHE A 66 2.90 -5.38 0.70
CA PHE A 66 1.83 -5.79 -0.20
C PHE A 66 0.77 -4.69 -0.36
N ARG A 67 0.32 -4.08 0.74
CA ARG A 67 -0.64 -2.97 0.73
C ARG A 67 -0.05 -1.72 0.08
N GLY A 68 1.24 -1.46 0.35
CA GLY A 68 2.08 -0.46 -0.33
C GLY A 68 2.02 -0.58 -1.84
N SER A 69 2.40 -1.74 -2.36
CA SER A 69 2.43 -2.02 -3.79
C SER A 69 1.06 -1.90 -4.44
N LEU A 70 -0.01 -2.41 -3.79
CA LEU A 70 -1.37 -2.30 -4.33
C LEU A 70 -1.83 -0.84 -4.44
N THR A 71 -1.49 -0.01 -3.46
CA THR A 71 -1.79 1.43 -3.49
C THR A 71 -1.07 2.12 -4.64
N VAL A 72 0.24 1.87 -4.79
CA VAL A 72 1.05 2.46 -5.87
C VAL A 72 0.52 2.02 -7.23
N LEU A 73 0.17 0.75 -7.40
CA LEU A 73 -0.44 0.24 -8.64
C LEU A 73 -1.80 0.89 -8.92
N GLY A 74 -2.64 1.04 -7.90
CA GLY A 74 -3.96 1.67 -8.03
C GLY A 74 -3.86 3.16 -8.43
N ILE A 75 -2.96 3.91 -7.81
CA ILE A 75 -2.68 5.30 -8.18
C ILE A 75 -2.07 5.37 -9.57
N GLY A 76 -1.05 4.56 -9.86
CA GLY A 76 -0.39 4.52 -11.16
C GLY A 76 -1.36 4.20 -12.29
N GLY A 77 -2.23 3.20 -12.10
CA GLY A 77 -3.30 2.85 -13.02
C GLY A 77 -4.30 3.99 -13.23
N SER A 78 -4.68 4.69 -12.15
CA SER A 78 -5.57 5.85 -12.23
C SER A 78 -4.93 7.02 -12.98
N VAL A 79 -3.66 7.32 -12.74
CA VAL A 79 -2.92 8.38 -13.44
C VAL A 79 -2.78 8.05 -14.93
N ILE A 80 -2.33 6.84 -15.26
CA ILE A 80 -2.18 6.39 -16.65
C ILE A 80 -3.56 6.42 -17.36
N GLY A 81 -4.60 5.92 -16.70
CA GLY A 81 -5.97 5.95 -17.22
C GLY A 81 -6.46 7.37 -17.50
N ALA A 82 -6.23 8.31 -16.58
CA ALA A 82 -6.58 9.71 -16.74
C ALA A 82 -5.82 10.36 -17.91
N LEU A 83 -4.52 10.07 -18.09
CA LEU A 83 -3.71 10.61 -19.19
C LEU A 83 -4.18 10.08 -20.56
N LEU A 84 -4.42 8.77 -20.67
CA LEU A 84 -4.94 8.16 -21.90
C LEU A 84 -6.34 8.69 -22.24
N ALA A 85 -7.20 8.83 -21.24
CA ALA A 85 -8.53 9.39 -21.42
C ALA A 85 -8.47 10.88 -21.80
N GLN A 86 -7.54 11.65 -21.24
CA GLN A 86 -7.31 13.06 -21.59
C GLN A 86 -6.85 13.21 -23.05
N GLN A 87 -5.91 12.38 -23.49
CA GLN A 87 -5.45 12.39 -24.89
C GLN A 87 -6.59 12.02 -25.84
N SER A 88 -7.37 10.99 -25.49
CA SER A 88 -8.54 10.60 -26.27
C SER A 88 -9.63 11.66 -26.27
N PHE A 89 -9.82 12.39 -25.17
CA PHE A 89 -10.75 13.50 -25.08
C PHE A 89 -10.33 14.64 -26.01
N ARG A 90 -9.06 15.06 -25.94
CA ARG A 90 -8.54 16.16 -26.77
C ARG A 90 -8.74 15.90 -28.25
N ASN A 91 -8.32 14.74 -28.75
CA ASN A 91 -8.47 14.39 -30.16
C ASN A 91 -9.93 14.41 -30.64
N ARG A 92 -10.89 14.07 -29.77
CA ARG A 92 -12.31 14.05 -30.11
C ARG A 92 -12.96 15.42 -29.96
N TYR A 93 -12.48 16.20 -28.99
CA TYR A 93 -12.91 17.57 -28.81
C TYR A 93 -12.44 18.46 -29.95
N ASP A 94 -11.20 18.31 -30.40
CA ASP A 94 -10.65 19.02 -31.56
C ASP A 94 -11.48 18.71 -32.83
N ALA A 95 -11.85 17.44 -33.04
CA ALA A 95 -12.72 17.05 -34.16
C ALA A 95 -14.15 17.62 -34.05
N TYR A 96 -14.70 17.70 -32.84
CA TYR A 96 -15.98 18.38 -32.59
C TYR A 96 -15.87 19.88 -32.89
N GLU A 97 -14.80 20.52 -32.43
CA GLU A 97 -14.54 21.94 -32.63
C GLU A 97 -14.43 22.27 -34.14
N ASP A 98 -13.68 21.47 -34.89
CA ASP A 98 -13.56 21.62 -36.35
C ASP A 98 -14.92 21.53 -37.07
N LEU A 99 -15.80 20.62 -36.65
CA LEU A 99 -17.15 20.48 -37.21
C LEU A 99 -18.01 21.72 -36.93
N VAL A 100 -17.94 22.27 -35.71
CA VAL A 100 -18.68 23.48 -35.34
C VAL A 100 -18.21 24.68 -36.17
N TRP A 101 -16.90 24.84 -36.35
CA TRP A 101 -16.33 25.96 -37.10
C TRP A 101 -16.61 25.90 -38.60
N GLN A 102 -16.72 24.71 -39.19
CA GLN A 102 -17.02 24.55 -40.61
C GLN A 102 -18.47 24.93 -40.96
N GLY A 103 -19.40 24.95 -40.01
CA GLY A 103 -20.74 25.53 -40.17
C GLY A 103 -21.71 24.83 -41.14
N PHE A 104 -21.29 23.75 -41.82
CA PHE A 104 -22.09 23.03 -42.83
C PHE A 104 -22.61 21.66 -42.37
N HIS A 105 -22.66 21.39 -41.06
CA HIS A 105 -23.09 20.10 -40.52
C HIS A 105 -24.50 20.14 -39.93
N SER A 106 -25.20 18.99 -39.93
CA SER A 106 -26.48 18.87 -39.24
C SER A 106 -26.28 18.96 -37.72
N GLU A 107 -27.31 19.46 -37.03
CA GLU A 107 -27.33 19.54 -35.56
C GLU A 107 -27.07 18.16 -34.92
N GLU A 108 -27.62 17.09 -35.50
CA GLU A 108 -27.43 15.72 -35.05
C GLU A 108 -25.95 15.29 -35.10
N THR A 109 -25.24 15.59 -36.19
CA THR A 109 -23.80 15.24 -36.32
C THR A 109 -22.94 16.02 -35.31
N VAL A 110 -23.26 17.29 -35.08
CA VAL A 110 -22.55 18.11 -34.09
C VAL A 110 -22.79 17.58 -32.68
N LEU A 111 -24.03 17.23 -32.35
CA LEU A 111 -24.40 16.67 -31.05
C LEU A 111 -23.74 15.31 -30.81
N GLU A 112 -23.76 14.41 -31.79
CA GLU A 112 -23.11 13.09 -31.68
C GLU A 112 -21.60 13.22 -31.41
N SER A 113 -20.92 14.13 -32.13
CA SER A 113 -19.49 14.38 -31.94
C SER A 113 -19.19 14.92 -30.53
N TYR A 114 -20.02 15.85 -30.05
CA TYR A 114 -19.93 16.36 -28.68
C TYR A 114 -20.14 15.25 -27.64
N GLU A 115 -21.16 14.41 -27.81
CA GLU A 115 -21.45 13.30 -26.89
C GLU A 115 -20.26 12.34 -26.80
N TYR A 116 -19.63 12.03 -27.94
CA TYR A 116 -18.45 11.17 -27.99
C TYR A 116 -17.26 11.79 -27.24
N ALA A 117 -17.01 13.08 -27.41
CA ALA A 117 -15.99 13.80 -26.63
C ALA A 117 -16.34 13.79 -25.14
N ASN A 118 -17.59 14.07 -24.78
CA ASN A 118 -18.08 14.10 -23.40
C ASN A 118 -17.94 12.74 -22.69
N GLN A 119 -18.13 11.62 -23.40
CA GLN A 119 -17.86 10.29 -22.85
C GLN A 119 -16.39 10.11 -22.42
N ARG A 120 -15.44 10.62 -23.22
CA ARG A 120 -14.01 10.58 -22.88
C ARG A 120 -13.67 11.51 -21.71
N TYR A 121 -14.32 12.66 -21.65
CA TYR A 121 -14.22 13.57 -20.51
C TYR A 121 -14.68 12.91 -19.20
N LYS A 122 -15.84 12.23 -19.23
CA LYS A 122 -16.35 11.47 -18.07
C LYS A 122 -15.40 10.36 -17.65
N LEU A 123 -14.81 9.64 -18.61
CA LEU A 123 -13.83 8.57 -18.32
C LEU A 123 -12.55 9.13 -17.66
N ARG A 124 -12.02 10.24 -18.17
CA ARG A 124 -10.88 10.94 -17.53
C ARG A 124 -11.23 11.35 -16.10
N THR A 125 -12.42 11.92 -15.91
CA THR A 125 -12.91 12.38 -14.62
C THR A 125 -13.06 11.22 -13.64
N PHE A 126 -13.58 10.07 -14.10
CA PHE A 126 -13.64 8.83 -13.32
C PHE A 126 -12.25 8.45 -12.80
N PHE A 127 -11.25 8.35 -13.66
CA PHE A 127 -9.89 7.99 -13.24
C PHE A 127 -9.27 9.01 -12.27
N MET A 128 -9.51 10.30 -12.45
CA MET A 128 -9.05 11.32 -11.50
C MET A 128 -9.67 11.12 -10.11
N TYR A 129 -10.99 10.93 -10.03
CA TYR A 129 -11.66 10.72 -8.75
C TYR A 129 -11.32 9.38 -8.11
N THR A 130 -11.13 8.32 -8.90
CA THR A 130 -10.60 7.04 -8.41
C THR A 130 -9.20 7.23 -7.82
N GLY A 131 -8.31 7.95 -8.50
CA GLY A 131 -6.97 8.26 -7.98
C GLY A 131 -7.02 9.02 -6.66
N ILE A 132 -7.88 10.05 -6.55
CA ILE A 132 -8.08 10.80 -5.29
C ILE A 132 -8.62 9.88 -4.19
N GLY A 133 -9.59 9.01 -4.52
CA GLY A 133 -10.15 8.05 -3.57
C GLY A 133 -9.11 7.05 -3.04
N ILE A 134 -8.28 6.49 -3.93
CA ILE A 134 -7.18 5.60 -3.55
C ILE A 134 -6.13 6.36 -2.72
N TRP A 135 -5.84 7.61 -3.05
CA TRP A 135 -4.91 8.44 -2.29
C TRP A 135 -5.42 8.60 -0.86
N LEU A 136 -6.66 9.07 -0.67
CA LEU A 136 -7.28 9.19 0.66
C LEU A 136 -7.32 7.86 1.42
N TYR A 137 -7.68 6.77 0.74
CA TYR A 137 -7.66 5.43 1.33
C TYR A 137 -6.27 5.05 1.86
N SER A 138 -5.20 5.39 1.12
CA SER A 138 -3.83 5.07 1.52
C SER A 138 -3.39 5.78 2.81
N LEU A 139 -3.90 6.98 3.08
CA LEU A 139 -3.63 7.69 4.34
C LEU A 139 -4.18 6.88 5.51
N ILE A 140 -5.46 6.49 5.42
CA ILE A 140 -6.15 5.70 6.44
C ILE A 140 -5.48 4.33 6.60
N ASP A 141 -5.24 3.62 5.50
CA ASP A 141 -4.66 2.28 5.57
C ASP A 141 -3.22 2.29 6.10
N SER A 142 -2.43 3.33 5.84
CA SER A 142 -1.08 3.43 6.43
C SER A 142 -1.09 3.69 7.93
N TYR A 143 -2.04 4.49 8.44
CA TYR A 143 -2.24 4.66 9.87
C TYR A 143 -2.63 3.33 10.53
N VAL A 144 -3.57 2.61 9.93
CA VAL A 144 -4.03 1.30 10.41
C VAL A 144 -2.90 0.26 10.35
N SER A 145 -2.14 0.22 9.26
CA SER A 145 -1.02 -0.71 9.08
C SER A 145 0.09 -0.49 10.10
N ALA A 146 0.40 0.77 10.44
CA ALA A 146 1.35 1.09 11.49
C ALA A 146 0.88 0.64 12.88
N ASN A 147 -0.41 0.81 13.20
CA ASN A 147 -0.97 0.32 14.46
C ASN A 147 -0.94 -1.21 14.54
N PHE A 148 -1.29 -1.91 13.46
CA PHE A 148 -1.19 -3.37 13.42
C PHE A 148 0.25 -3.83 13.57
N HIS A 149 1.21 -3.19 12.89
CA HIS A 149 2.62 -3.52 13.03
C HIS A 149 3.06 -3.42 14.49
N ASN A 150 2.78 -2.29 15.14
CA ASN A 150 3.11 -2.08 16.55
C ASN A 150 2.48 -3.13 17.47
N ALA A 151 1.19 -3.44 17.27
CA ALA A 151 0.51 -4.45 18.05
C ALA A 151 1.15 -5.85 17.89
N THR A 152 1.49 -6.23 16.65
CA THR A 152 2.16 -7.52 16.38
C THR A 152 3.55 -7.58 16.99
N THR A 153 4.33 -6.49 16.91
CA THR A 153 5.69 -6.46 17.48
C THR A 153 5.65 -6.56 19.01
N LEU A 154 4.68 -5.92 19.66
CA LEU A 154 4.50 -6.03 21.11
C LEU A 154 4.09 -7.44 21.55
N ILE A 155 3.21 -8.10 20.79
CA ILE A 155 2.82 -9.48 21.08
C ILE A 155 4.02 -10.41 20.95
N GLN A 156 4.82 -10.24 19.88
CA GLN A 156 6.03 -11.04 19.64
C GLN A 156 7.08 -10.84 20.73
N SER A 157 7.30 -9.61 21.20
CA SER A 157 8.25 -9.36 22.29
C SER A 157 7.80 -10.00 23.61
N ILE A 158 6.50 -9.96 23.92
CA ILE A 158 5.96 -10.61 25.13
C ILE A 158 6.09 -12.14 25.03
N GLU A 159 5.80 -12.72 23.86
CA GLU A 159 5.94 -14.16 23.63
C GLU A 159 7.41 -14.61 23.79
N GLN A 160 8.34 -13.82 23.27
CA GLN A 160 9.78 -14.06 23.41
C GLN A 160 10.23 -13.92 24.88
N ASP A 161 9.78 -12.89 25.61
CA ASP A 161 10.09 -12.70 27.04
C ASP A 161 9.57 -13.88 27.90
N VAL A 162 8.39 -14.43 27.56
CA VAL A 162 7.83 -15.61 28.24
C VAL A 162 8.66 -16.86 27.95
N GLN A 163 9.02 -17.11 26.68
CA GLN A 163 9.85 -18.25 26.30
C GLN A 163 11.24 -18.19 26.94
N ASP A 164 11.86 -17.00 26.99
CA ASP A 164 13.13 -16.80 27.65
C ASP A 164 13.01 -17.03 29.17
N SER A 165 11.95 -16.53 29.80
CA SER A 165 11.68 -16.77 31.24
C SER A 165 11.52 -18.25 31.58
N GLU A 166 10.77 -19.01 30.78
CA GLU A 166 10.64 -20.47 30.94
C GLU A 166 12.00 -21.17 30.81
N LYS A 167 12.83 -20.77 29.84
CA LYS A 167 14.18 -21.33 29.63
C LYS A 167 15.12 -21.06 30.80
N PHE A 168 14.97 -19.94 31.51
CA PHE A 168 15.70 -19.64 32.74
C PHE A 168 15.11 -20.31 34.00
N GLY A 169 14.08 -21.16 33.86
CA GLY A 169 13.42 -21.83 34.97
C GLY A 169 12.57 -20.88 35.83
N ILE A 170 12.14 -19.75 35.27
CA ILE A 170 11.31 -18.76 35.94
C ILE A 170 9.92 -18.83 35.31
N GLU A 171 9.00 -19.58 35.92
CA GLU A 171 7.59 -19.57 35.50
C GLU A 171 6.88 -18.37 36.12
N MET A 172 6.35 -17.48 35.27
CA MET A 172 5.44 -16.40 35.68
C MET A 172 4.00 -16.74 35.24
N SER A 173 3.25 -17.42 36.10
CA SER A 173 1.81 -17.60 35.89
C SER A 173 1.03 -16.42 36.48
N ALA A 174 0.39 -15.63 35.61
CA ALA A 174 -0.50 -14.54 36.02
C ALA A 174 -1.96 -15.01 36.03
N THR A 175 -2.53 -15.20 37.22
CA THR A 175 -3.98 -15.35 37.45
C THR A 175 -4.54 -14.00 37.91
N PRO A 176 -5.79 -13.61 37.57
CA PRO A 176 -6.33 -12.26 37.86
C PRO A 176 -6.27 -11.78 39.32
N SER A 177 -5.98 -12.67 40.28
CA SER A 177 -5.98 -12.39 41.72
C SER A 177 -4.63 -12.57 42.42
N ARG A 178 -3.59 -13.14 41.78
CA ARG A 178 -2.26 -13.35 42.39
C ARG A 178 -1.13 -13.39 41.35
N LEU A 179 0.00 -12.78 41.71
CA LEU A 179 1.27 -12.84 40.97
C LEU A 179 2.22 -13.75 41.76
N TYR A 180 2.55 -14.91 41.18
CA TYR A 180 3.50 -15.86 41.77
C TYR A 180 4.84 -15.79 41.02
N PHE A 181 5.94 -15.71 41.76
CA PHE A 181 7.30 -15.86 41.25
C PHE A 181 7.85 -17.17 41.80
N GLY A 182 8.14 -18.13 40.90
CA GLY A 182 8.73 -19.41 41.27
C GLY A 182 9.95 -19.71 40.41
N ILE A 183 11.03 -20.19 41.05
CA ILE A 183 12.17 -20.78 40.33
C ILE A 183 11.92 -22.28 40.28
N VAL A 184 11.61 -22.80 39.10
CA VAL A 184 11.50 -24.24 38.84
C VAL A 184 12.81 -24.69 38.23
N LYS A 185 13.66 -25.31 39.04
CA LYS A 185 14.90 -25.92 38.59
C LYS A 185 14.57 -27.30 38.04
N THR A 186 14.53 -27.46 36.72
CA THR A 186 14.46 -28.79 36.09
C THR A 186 15.84 -29.46 36.25
N PHE A 187 15.86 -30.60 36.93
CA PHE A 187 17.02 -31.51 37.02
C PHE A 187 16.90 -32.61 35.98
#